data_AF-A0A5C3NDG2-F1
#
_entry.id   AF-A0A5C3NDG2-F1
#
_cell.length_a   1.000
_cell.length_b   1.000
_cell.length_c   1.000
_cell.angle_alpha   90.00
_cell.angle_beta   90.00
_cell.angle_gamma   90.00
#
_symmetry.space_group_name_H-M   'P 1'
#
loop_
_entity.id
_entity.type
_entity.pdbx_description
1 polymer ?
#
loop_
_entity_poly.entity_id
_entity_poly.type
_entity_poly.pdbx_seq_one_letter_code
_entity_poly.pdbx_strand_id
1 'polypeptide(L)'
;MPANPLPRSSFTLDVGGVVGLFGGDEDVMAMKSVHLYVGRKWLGWYNSPGAYDLARFYGKLPTSTLWRGLLSGAKSSPETLFEYDGKEGPGFLSISSGTKLDRTGQLAHLLLNKCASLGVDMRVDGRKSTPMEVTIVQVSSSGGDAKEFPAPVHRSILVLLTSFVPILGNMACCVTCAVFGDWYLFTVILLGIVFHGIATLVLGSGKLLVTHPVTAKGAPPGDGLLMRDGEMVIVLGEENAVNIVTRGAYALTFWSKPRYDDVGLCALLLMGQFVAQLLLVPQGTLFGQVLYLVSLAVSWGYNSFLSSKELDEIEADALYTLGQHQNGLITSAPLRVDSATKFQLPTRTSVAAFIYYVLRSRSQPEESLELMKYVVPNETALWKEWRRRVAAERFYPEGKEIGNDEWAFLWVLLEDAAQAKGAYDDYERRRKEYGSTLDSV
;
A
#
# COMPACT_ATOMS: atom_id res chain seq x y z
N MET A 1 -15.70 27.36 -42.58
CA MET A 1 -15.19 27.46 -41.20
C MET A 1 -15.81 28.71 -40.57
N PRO A 2 -16.33 28.64 -39.33
CA PRO A 2 -16.70 29.82 -38.56
C PRO A 2 -15.51 30.76 -38.37
N ALA A 3 -15.78 32.06 -38.23
CA ALA A 3 -14.74 33.04 -38.00
C ALA A 3 -14.03 32.79 -36.65
N ASN A 4 -12.71 32.98 -36.62
CA ASN A 4 -11.93 32.89 -35.38
C ASN A 4 -12.50 33.89 -34.34
N PRO A 5 -12.86 33.46 -33.12
CA PRO A 5 -13.46 34.31 -32.11
C PRO A 5 -12.50 35.35 -31.51
N LEU A 6 -11.18 35.22 -31.72
CA LEU A 6 -10.17 36.19 -31.27
C LEU A 6 -9.27 36.69 -32.42
N PRO A 7 -9.83 37.29 -33.50
CA PRO A 7 -9.10 37.53 -34.74
C PRO A 7 -8.19 38.78 -34.70
N ARG A 8 -8.29 39.62 -33.65
CA ARG A 8 -7.60 40.91 -33.54
C ARG A 8 -6.64 41.02 -32.35
N SER A 9 -6.35 39.91 -31.67
CA SER A 9 -5.43 39.94 -30.55
C SER A 9 -3.98 39.89 -31.05
N SER A 10 -3.15 40.84 -30.65
CA SER A 10 -1.68 40.82 -30.84
C SER A 10 -0.96 40.10 -29.71
N PHE A 11 -1.70 39.62 -28.71
CA PHE A 11 -1.14 38.93 -27.56
C PHE A 11 -0.76 37.50 -27.95
N THR A 12 0.51 37.16 -27.75
CA THR A 12 1.03 35.79 -27.90
C THR A 12 1.28 35.26 -26.50
N LEU A 13 0.63 34.17 -26.13
CA LEU A 13 0.75 33.61 -24.80
C LEU A 13 2.11 32.91 -24.67
N ASP A 14 2.82 33.13 -23.55
CA ASP A 14 4.03 32.35 -23.25
C ASP A 14 3.62 30.94 -22.79
N VAL A 15 3.29 30.10 -23.77
CA VAL A 15 2.81 28.74 -23.51
C VAL A 15 3.92 27.90 -22.88
N GLY A 16 5.21 28.20 -23.10
CA GLY A 16 6.31 27.50 -22.45
C GLY A 16 6.31 27.71 -20.94
N GLY A 17 6.16 28.95 -20.49
CA GLY A 17 6.05 29.28 -19.05
C GLY A 17 4.79 28.71 -18.40
N VAL A 18 3.65 28.69 -19.10
CA VAL A 18 2.38 28.18 -18.57
C VAL A 18 2.30 26.65 -18.58
N VAL A 19 2.90 25.98 -19.57
CA VAL A 19 3.01 24.50 -19.57
C VAL A 19 3.91 24.03 -18.44
N GLY A 20 4.97 24.78 -18.09
CA GLY A 20 5.77 24.51 -16.90
C GLY A 20 5.02 24.67 -15.57
N LEU A 21 3.88 25.38 -15.56
CA LEU A 21 3.01 25.52 -14.39
C LEU A 21 2.12 24.28 -14.18
N PHE A 22 1.74 23.60 -15.27
CA PHE A 22 1.02 22.34 -15.21
C PHE A 22 2.06 21.21 -15.05
N GLY A 23 2.33 20.88 -13.79
CA GLY A 23 3.49 20.07 -13.36
C GLY A 23 3.55 18.66 -13.96
N GLY A 24 4.78 18.16 -14.11
CA GLY A 24 5.05 16.77 -14.48
C GLY A 24 5.11 15.82 -13.28
N ASP A 25 5.29 16.34 -12.06
CA ASP A 25 5.35 15.53 -10.86
C ASP A 25 3.98 14.89 -10.54
N GLU A 26 2.89 15.64 -10.67
CA GLU A 26 1.53 15.12 -10.46
C GLU A 26 1.19 14.01 -11.45
N ASP A 27 1.62 14.15 -12.69
CA ASP A 27 1.40 13.16 -13.75
C ASP A 27 2.21 11.88 -13.50
N VAL A 28 3.46 12.02 -13.07
CA VAL A 28 4.31 10.89 -12.66
C VAL A 28 3.70 10.17 -11.46
N MET A 29 3.27 10.90 -10.43
CA MET A 29 2.63 10.32 -9.24
C MET A 29 1.30 9.64 -9.58
N ALA A 30 0.47 10.27 -10.41
CA ALA A 30 -0.76 9.66 -10.90
C ALA A 30 -0.45 8.34 -11.62
N MET A 31 0.59 8.29 -12.47
CA MET A 31 0.92 7.06 -13.18
C MET A 31 1.50 5.97 -12.28
N LYS A 32 2.08 6.28 -11.12
CA LYS A 32 2.49 5.25 -10.16
C LYS A 32 1.31 4.39 -9.69
N SER A 33 0.12 4.95 -9.64
CA SER A 33 -1.11 4.23 -9.29
C SER A 33 -1.73 3.42 -10.45
N VAL A 34 -1.14 3.42 -11.66
CA VAL A 34 -1.77 2.82 -12.87
C VAL A 34 -2.08 1.33 -12.70
N HIS A 35 -1.21 0.60 -11.98
CA HIS A 35 -1.37 -0.84 -11.73
C HIS A 35 -2.31 -1.15 -10.56
N LEU A 36 -2.59 -0.17 -9.71
CA LEU A 36 -3.41 -0.33 -8.51
C LEU A 36 -4.91 -0.18 -8.77
N TYR A 37 -5.32 0.36 -9.93
CA TYR A 37 -6.73 0.55 -10.27
C TYR A 37 -7.19 -0.34 -11.44
N VAL A 38 -8.30 -1.05 -11.26
CA VAL A 38 -8.87 -1.89 -12.31
C VAL A 38 -9.31 -1.02 -13.48
N GLY A 39 -8.85 -1.37 -14.69
CA GLY A 39 -9.24 -0.70 -15.93
C GLY A 39 -8.52 0.62 -16.22
N ARG A 40 -7.74 1.15 -15.28
CA ARG A 40 -7.06 2.44 -15.42
C ARG A 40 -6.13 2.54 -16.63
N LYS A 41 -5.51 1.44 -17.02
CA LYS A 41 -4.70 1.35 -18.25
C LYS A 41 -5.44 1.81 -19.52
N TRP A 42 -6.78 1.69 -19.55
CA TRP A 42 -7.62 2.08 -20.68
C TRP A 42 -8.12 3.52 -20.62
N LEU A 43 -7.81 4.28 -19.56
CA LEU A 43 -8.44 5.56 -19.27
C LEU A 43 -7.51 6.76 -19.50
N GLY A 44 -6.30 6.55 -20.02
CA GLY A 44 -5.30 7.60 -20.29
C GLY A 44 -5.46 8.33 -21.63
N TRP A 45 -6.65 8.34 -22.24
CA TRP A 45 -6.85 8.94 -23.58
C TRP A 45 -7.14 10.44 -23.52
N TYR A 46 -6.19 11.22 -23.02
CA TYR A 46 -6.27 12.67 -22.91
C TYR A 46 -4.89 13.31 -23.06
N ASN A 47 -4.82 14.59 -23.47
CA ASN A 47 -3.55 15.32 -23.55
C ASN A 47 -3.12 15.71 -22.13
N SER A 48 -2.22 14.92 -21.57
CA SER A 48 -1.63 15.15 -20.25
C SER A 48 -0.53 16.21 -20.32
N PRO A 49 -0.38 17.08 -19.29
CA PRO A 49 0.83 17.87 -19.12
C PRO A 49 2.05 16.98 -18.85
N GLY A 50 3.23 17.56 -18.63
CA GLY A 50 4.38 16.79 -18.14
C GLY A 50 4.91 15.65 -19.03
N ALA A 51 4.60 15.63 -20.34
CA ALA A 51 5.04 14.55 -21.24
C ALA A 51 6.56 14.32 -21.22
N TYR A 52 7.34 15.39 -21.04
CA TYR A 52 8.79 15.33 -20.85
C TYR A 52 9.19 14.60 -19.56
N ASP A 53 8.56 14.94 -18.43
CA ASP A 53 8.88 14.33 -17.13
C ASP A 53 8.46 12.86 -17.09
N LEU A 54 7.31 12.54 -17.68
CA LEU A 54 6.88 11.15 -17.90
C LEU A 54 7.89 10.39 -18.79
N ALA A 55 8.33 10.98 -19.91
CA ALA A 55 9.33 10.37 -20.78
C ALA A 55 10.65 10.09 -20.03
N ARG A 56 11.12 11.05 -19.23
CA ARG A 56 12.33 10.89 -18.42
C ARG A 56 12.14 9.87 -17.30
N PHE A 57 10.97 9.84 -16.67
CA PHE A 57 10.62 8.89 -15.63
C PHE A 57 10.67 7.46 -16.18
N TYR A 58 9.96 7.17 -17.28
CA TYR A 58 9.97 5.84 -17.91
C TYR A 58 11.27 5.50 -18.60
N GLY A 59 12.00 6.50 -19.10
CA GLY A 59 13.31 6.33 -19.73
C GLY A 59 14.38 5.68 -18.82
N LYS A 60 14.10 5.57 -17.52
CA LYS A 60 14.95 4.87 -16.53
C LYS A 60 14.80 3.33 -16.54
N LEU A 61 13.72 2.80 -17.13
CA LEU A 61 13.41 1.36 -17.15
C LEU A 61 14.15 0.58 -18.25
N PRO A 62 14.20 1.05 -19.51
CA PRO A 62 14.84 0.32 -20.59
C PRO A 62 16.33 0.09 -20.32
N THR A 63 16.79 -1.14 -20.53
CA THR A 63 18.17 -1.52 -20.17
C THR A 63 19.18 -1.36 -21.30
N SER A 64 18.70 -1.13 -22.53
CA SER A 64 19.56 -1.03 -23.72
C SER A 64 20.43 0.25 -23.71
N THR A 65 21.58 0.20 -24.39
CA THR A 65 22.47 1.37 -24.57
C THR A 65 21.82 2.48 -25.40
N LEU A 66 20.98 2.11 -26.37
CA LEU A 66 20.26 3.04 -27.24
C LEU A 66 19.38 3.99 -26.41
N TRP A 67 18.54 3.42 -25.54
CA TRP A 67 17.65 4.20 -24.68
C TRP A 67 18.41 5.07 -23.68
N ARG A 68 19.53 4.56 -23.16
CA ARG A 68 20.40 5.32 -22.25
C ARG A 68 21.00 6.57 -22.90
N GLY A 69 21.42 6.48 -24.16
CA GLY A 69 21.92 7.62 -24.90
C GLY A 69 20.83 8.66 -25.19
N LEU A 70 19.60 8.21 -25.42
CA LEU A 70 18.49 9.06 -25.83
C LEU A 70 17.75 9.75 -24.67
N LEU A 71 17.57 9.04 -23.53
CA LEU A 71 16.69 9.47 -22.44
C LEU A 71 17.42 9.76 -21.12
N SER A 72 18.74 9.57 -21.05
CA SER A 72 19.64 9.92 -19.93
C SER A 72 19.04 9.69 -18.53
N GLY A 73 19.34 8.55 -17.91
CA GLY A 73 18.89 8.25 -16.55
C GLY A 73 19.65 7.09 -15.92
N ALA A 74 19.80 7.13 -14.59
CA ALA A 74 20.29 5.98 -13.84
C ALA A 74 19.27 4.84 -13.97
N LYS A 75 19.76 3.61 -14.16
CA LYS A 75 18.92 2.43 -14.25
C LYS A 75 18.19 2.23 -12.91
N SER A 76 16.87 2.15 -12.96
CA SER A 76 16.03 1.82 -11.81
C SER A 76 15.28 0.52 -12.10
N SER A 77 15.09 -0.32 -11.08
CA SER A 77 14.15 -1.42 -11.21
C SER A 77 12.71 -0.86 -11.30
N PRO A 78 11.79 -1.57 -11.95
CA PRO A 78 10.37 -1.22 -11.94
C PRO A 78 9.83 -0.95 -10.54
N GLU A 79 10.18 -1.78 -9.58
CA GLU A 79 9.69 -1.72 -8.21
C GLU A 79 10.14 -0.44 -7.50
N THR A 80 11.43 -0.09 -7.62
CA THR A 80 11.97 1.16 -7.05
C THR A 80 11.40 2.38 -7.75
N LEU A 81 11.24 2.34 -9.08
CA LEU A 81 10.73 3.48 -9.85
C LEU A 81 9.27 3.81 -9.49
N PHE A 82 8.45 2.78 -9.30
CA PHE A 82 7.04 2.90 -8.94
C PHE A 82 6.79 2.97 -7.43
N GLU A 83 7.84 2.94 -6.60
CA GLU A 83 7.79 3.00 -5.13
C GLU A 83 7.06 1.81 -4.48
N TYR A 84 7.11 0.64 -5.13
CA TYR A 84 6.58 -0.62 -4.60
C TYR A 84 7.57 -1.40 -3.71
N ASP A 85 8.82 -0.93 -3.58
CA ASP A 85 9.88 -1.59 -2.79
C ASP A 85 10.66 -0.59 -1.91
N GLY A 86 9.96 0.41 -1.37
CA GLY A 86 10.61 1.59 -0.75
C GLY A 86 10.50 1.70 0.76
N LYS A 87 9.55 0.98 1.39
CA LYS A 87 9.19 1.23 2.79
C LYS A 87 9.61 0.08 3.69
N GLU A 88 10.45 0.41 4.67
CA GLU A 88 10.83 -0.52 5.71
C GLU A 88 9.64 -0.80 6.63
N GLY A 89 9.37 -2.09 6.81
CA GLY A 89 8.35 -2.59 7.72
C GLY A 89 8.87 -2.72 9.16
N PRO A 90 7.94 -2.96 10.12
CA PRO A 90 8.27 -3.18 11.52
C PRO A 90 9.21 -4.38 11.75
N GLY A 91 9.80 -4.46 12.93
CA GLY A 91 10.47 -5.70 13.36
C GLY A 91 9.44 -6.82 13.53
N PHE A 92 9.84 -8.06 13.21
CA PHE A 92 9.01 -9.25 13.38
C PHE A 92 9.71 -10.27 14.26
N LEU A 93 8.95 -10.89 15.17
CA LEU A 93 9.41 -11.97 16.01
C LEU A 93 8.42 -13.13 15.95
N SER A 94 8.83 -14.24 15.36
CA SER A 94 8.04 -15.48 15.31
C SER A 94 8.10 -16.20 16.64
N ILE A 95 7.00 -16.87 17.01
CA ILE A 95 6.95 -17.66 18.24
C ILE A 95 7.65 -19.01 18.13
N SER A 96 7.35 -19.78 17.08
CA SER A 96 7.79 -21.18 17.00
C SER A 96 8.98 -21.41 16.07
N SER A 97 9.21 -20.54 15.08
CA SER A 97 10.35 -20.71 14.16
C SER A 97 11.67 -20.13 14.70
N GLY A 98 11.61 -19.33 15.78
CA GLY A 98 12.75 -18.56 16.27
C GLY A 98 13.20 -17.42 15.34
N THR A 99 12.46 -17.17 14.25
CA THR A 99 12.76 -16.09 13.30
C THR A 99 12.63 -14.74 14.00
N LYS A 100 13.72 -13.99 14.02
CA LYS A 100 13.76 -12.58 14.38
C LYS A 100 14.20 -11.76 13.18
N LEU A 101 13.34 -10.88 12.70
CA LEU A 101 13.64 -9.92 11.65
C LEU A 101 13.68 -8.54 12.28
N ASP A 102 14.83 -7.87 12.20
CA ASP A 102 14.94 -6.50 12.70
C ASP A 102 14.06 -5.54 11.90
N ARG A 103 13.86 -5.82 10.60
CA ARG A 103 12.96 -5.10 9.69
C ARG A 103 12.27 -6.07 8.75
N THR A 104 11.02 -5.79 8.43
CA THR A 104 10.20 -6.50 7.43
C THR A 104 10.04 -5.67 6.16
N GLY A 105 9.37 -6.22 5.13
CA GLY A 105 9.11 -5.52 3.87
C GLY A 105 7.90 -4.57 3.88
N GLN A 106 7.61 -3.98 2.72
CA GLN A 106 6.50 -3.04 2.50
C GLN A 106 5.13 -3.63 2.86
N LEU A 107 4.90 -4.92 2.68
CA LEU A 107 3.61 -5.54 3.00
C LEU A 107 3.29 -5.50 4.50
N ALA A 108 4.28 -5.74 5.36
CA ALA A 108 4.14 -5.59 6.80
C ALA A 108 3.96 -4.12 7.20
N HIS A 109 4.62 -3.19 6.50
CA HIS A 109 4.41 -1.74 6.68
C HIS A 109 2.95 -1.36 6.42
N LEU A 110 2.39 -1.79 5.29
CA LEU A 110 1.01 -1.53 4.89
C LEU A 110 0.01 -2.16 5.88
N LEU A 111 0.26 -3.41 6.30
CA LEU A 111 -0.59 -4.09 7.28
C LEU A 111 -0.62 -3.33 8.61
N LEU A 112 0.54 -2.89 9.08
CA LEU A 112 0.64 -2.15 10.33
C LEU A 112 -0.09 -0.79 10.25
N ASN A 113 0.09 -0.02 9.16
CA ASN A 113 -0.63 1.24 8.97
C ASN A 113 -2.15 1.02 8.89
N LYS A 114 -2.60 -0.08 8.27
CA LYS A 114 -4.01 -0.44 8.28
C LYS A 114 -4.50 -0.76 9.70
N CYS A 115 -3.74 -1.50 10.50
CA CYS A 115 -4.08 -1.80 11.89
C CYS A 115 -4.11 -0.53 12.76
N ALA A 116 -3.22 0.43 12.50
CA ALA A 116 -3.20 1.72 13.18
C ALA A 116 -4.48 2.52 12.93
N SER A 117 -5.02 2.48 11.70
CA SER A 117 -6.28 3.17 11.34
C SER A 117 -7.56 2.46 11.81
N LEU A 118 -7.48 1.23 12.31
CA LEU A 118 -8.64 0.54 12.90
C LEU A 118 -9.09 1.24 14.19
N GLY A 119 -10.42 1.28 14.39
CA GLY A 119 -11.01 1.67 15.66
C GLY A 119 -10.72 0.65 16.76
N VAL A 120 -10.73 1.09 18.02
CA VAL A 120 -10.53 0.19 19.17
C VAL A 120 -11.83 -0.59 19.43
N ASP A 121 -11.79 -1.91 19.28
CA ASP A 121 -12.93 -2.80 19.53
C ASP A 121 -13.13 -3.06 21.02
N MET A 122 -12.04 -3.19 21.77
CA MET A 122 -12.06 -3.57 23.18
C MET A 122 -11.08 -2.73 23.99
N ARG A 123 -11.60 -2.09 25.05
CA ARG A 123 -10.78 -1.37 26.03
C ARG A 123 -10.70 -2.20 27.30
N VAL A 124 -9.48 -2.48 27.74
CA VAL A 124 -9.25 -3.21 28.98
C VAL A 124 -9.20 -2.19 30.12
N ASP A 125 -10.10 -2.36 31.09
CA ASP A 125 -10.09 -1.57 32.32
C ASP A 125 -8.87 -1.89 33.17
N GLY A 126 -8.44 -0.95 34.00
CA GLY A 126 -7.30 -1.15 34.88
C GLY A 126 -6.54 0.13 35.23
N ARG A 127 -5.38 -0.09 35.87
CA ARG A 127 -4.45 0.99 36.23
C ARG A 127 -3.94 1.66 34.96
N LYS A 128 -4.17 2.97 34.83
CA LYS A 128 -3.74 3.72 33.64
C LYS A 128 -2.28 4.14 33.76
N SER A 129 -1.48 3.72 32.80
CA SER A 129 -0.14 4.26 32.56
C SER A 129 -0.10 4.89 31.18
N THR A 130 0.85 4.50 30.33
CA THR A 130 0.81 4.77 28.89
C THR A 130 -0.02 3.67 28.23
N PRO A 131 -1.25 3.96 27.76
CA PRO A 131 -2.05 2.96 27.06
C PRO A 131 -1.36 2.58 25.75
N MET A 132 -1.45 1.31 25.39
CA MET A 132 -0.86 0.74 24.18
C MET A 132 -1.93 -0.01 23.39
N GLU A 133 -1.81 0.01 22.07
CA GLU A 133 -2.74 -0.65 21.18
C GLU A 133 -2.14 -1.95 20.66
N VAL A 134 -2.89 -3.04 20.84
CA VAL A 134 -2.51 -4.38 20.36
C VAL A 134 -3.59 -4.83 19.39
N THR A 135 -3.21 -5.16 18.16
CA THR A 135 -4.14 -5.71 17.17
C THR A 135 -3.85 -7.18 16.95
N ILE A 136 -4.87 -8.03 17.05
CA ILE A 136 -4.79 -9.43 16.62
C ILE A 136 -5.26 -9.50 15.19
N VAL A 137 -4.39 -9.94 14.27
CA VAL A 137 -4.71 -10.13 12.86
C VAL A 137 -4.56 -11.60 12.52
N GLN A 138 -5.63 -12.21 12.02
CA GLN A 138 -5.59 -13.55 11.48
C GLN A 138 -5.44 -13.50 9.96
N VAL A 139 -4.43 -14.18 9.45
CA VAL A 139 -4.10 -14.24 8.02
C VAL A 139 -4.11 -15.68 7.52
N SER A 140 -4.66 -15.87 6.33
CA SER A 140 -4.69 -17.13 5.61
C SER A 140 -4.17 -16.93 4.19
N SER A 141 -3.57 -17.96 3.60
CA SER A 141 -3.17 -17.94 2.18
C SER A 141 -4.18 -18.72 1.36
N SER A 142 -4.67 -18.12 0.27
CA SER A 142 -5.58 -18.79 -0.69
C SER A 142 -4.82 -19.53 -1.80
N GLY A 143 -3.49 -19.39 -1.82
CA GLY A 143 -2.66 -19.64 -2.99
C GLY A 143 -1.83 -20.92 -3.00
N GLY A 144 -1.84 -21.70 -1.91
CA GLY A 144 -0.92 -22.81 -1.72
C GLY A 144 0.56 -22.37 -1.80
N ASP A 145 1.44 -23.27 -2.25
CA ASP A 145 2.90 -23.04 -2.34
C ASP A 145 3.35 -22.16 -3.54
N ALA A 146 2.43 -21.45 -4.20
CA ALA A 146 2.78 -20.67 -5.38
C ALA A 146 3.69 -19.48 -5.00
N LYS A 147 4.82 -19.33 -5.70
CA LYS A 147 5.85 -18.33 -5.36
C LYS A 147 5.43 -16.88 -5.68
N GLU A 148 4.52 -16.72 -6.63
CA GLU A 148 4.11 -15.42 -7.18
C GLU A 148 2.58 -15.37 -7.29
N PHE A 149 2.02 -14.23 -6.90
CA PHE A 149 0.58 -13.99 -6.94
C PHE A 149 0.29 -12.65 -7.60
N PRO A 150 -0.84 -12.50 -8.31
CA PRO A 150 -1.26 -11.18 -8.77
C PRO A 150 -1.50 -10.28 -7.55
N ALA A 151 -0.93 -9.08 -7.58
CA ALA A 151 -1.16 -8.10 -6.55
C ALA A 151 -2.64 -7.65 -6.55
N PRO A 152 -3.18 -7.30 -5.39
CA PRO A 152 -4.54 -6.85 -5.27
C PRO A 152 -4.74 -5.52 -6.02
N VAL A 153 -5.87 -5.38 -6.70
CA VAL A 153 -6.19 -4.18 -7.49
C VAL A 153 -7.47 -3.56 -6.96
N HIS A 154 -7.41 -2.27 -6.65
CA HIS A 154 -8.51 -1.49 -6.13
C HIS A 154 -9.54 -1.16 -7.23
N ARG A 155 -10.83 -1.28 -6.89
CA ARG A 155 -11.95 -0.93 -7.77
C ARG A 155 -12.62 0.33 -7.25
N SER A 156 -12.47 1.44 -7.96
CA SER A 156 -13.13 2.69 -7.62
C SER A 156 -13.97 3.21 -8.77
N ILE A 157 -15.30 3.17 -8.60
CA ILE A 157 -16.25 3.74 -9.57
C ILE A 157 -16.02 5.25 -9.71
N LEU A 158 -15.68 5.92 -8.61
CA LEU A 158 -15.36 7.36 -8.65
C LEU A 158 -14.20 7.65 -9.60
N VAL A 159 -13.09 6.90 -9.50
CA VAL A 159 -11.93 7.07 -10.40
C VAL A 159 -12.30 6.78 -11.85
N LEU A 160 -13.12 5.75 -12.09
CA LEU A 160 -13.62 5.45 -13.42
C LEU A 160 -14.45 6.59 -14.00
N LEU A 161 -15.38 7.15 -13.22
CA LEU A 161 -16.25 8.24 -13.66
C LEU A 161 -15.46 9.54 -13.87
N THR A 162 -14.55 9.88 -12.96
CA THR A 162 -13.74 11.11 -13.09
C THR A 162 -12.76 11.04 -14.26
N SER A 163 -12.34 9.85 -14.67
CA SER A 163 -11.51 9.65 -15.87
C SER A 163 -12.17 10.16 -17.17
N PHE A 164 -13.50 10.18 -17.24
CA PHE A 164 -14.19 10.68 -18.44
C PHE A 164 -14.09 12.19 -18.60
N VAL A 165 -13.88 12.93 -17.51
CA VAL A 165 -13.78 14.40 -17.54
C VAL A 165 -12.63 14.88 -18.43
N PRO A 166 -11.36 14.46 -18.23
CA PRO A 166 -10.27 14.85 -19.12
C PRO A 166 -10.43 14.28 -20.52
N ILE A 167 -10.92 13.05 -20.71
CA ILE A 167 -11.13 12.47 -22.04
C ILE A 167 -12.10 13.34 -22.85
N LEU A 168 -13.28 13.63 -22.31
CA LEU A 168 -14.30 14.42 -22.98
C LEU A 168 -13.86 15.87 -23.17
N GLY A 169 -13.23 16.48 -22.16
CA GLY A 169 -12.70 17.84 -22.24
C GLY A 169 -11.64 17.99 -23.34
N ASN A 170 -10.70 17.06 -23.41
CA ASN A 170 -9.65 17.06 -24.43
C ASN A 170 -10.20 16.82 -25.84
N MET A 171 -11.15 15.89 -25.99
CA MET A 171 -11.83 15.67 -27.26
C MET A 171 -12.62 16.91 -27.70
N ALA A 172 -13.30 17.60 -26.78
CA ALA A 172 -14.03 18.83 -27.07
C ALA A 172 -13.08 19.95 -27.51
N CYS A 173 -11.96 20.17 -26.80
CA CYS A 173 -10.94 21.14 -27.20
C CYS A 173 -10.34 20.81 -28.58
N CYS A 174 -10.03 19.53 -28.82
CA CYS A 174 -9.49 19.05 -30.09
C CYS A 174 -10.45 19.32 -31.26
N VAL A 175 -11.72 18.89 -31.15
CA VAL A 175 -12.75 19.12 -32.18
C VAL A 175 -12.98 20.61 -32.39
N THR A 176 -12.99 21.41 -31.32
CA THR A 176 -13.17 22.86 -31.42
C THR A 176 -12.03 23.50 -32.21
N CYS A 177 -10.76 23.15 -31.94
CA CYS A 177 -9.63 23.64 -32.75
C CYS A 177 -9.81 23.33 -34.25
N ALA A 178 -10.22 22.10 -34.60
CA ALA A 178 -10.47 21.73 -36.00
C ALA A 178 -11.61 22.53 -36.65
N VAL A 179 -12.73 22.71 -35.93
CA VAL A 179 -13.88 23.48 -36.40
C VAL A 179 -13.51 24.93 -36.72
N PHE A 180 -12.68 25.56 -35.88
CA PHE A 180 -12.21 26.93 -36.06
C PHE A 180 -10.96 27.05 -36.96
N GLY A 181 -10.52 25.95 -37.58
CA GLY A 181 -9.43 25.94 -38.56
C GLY A 181 -8.02 26.02 -37.97
N ASP A 182 -7.87 25.82 -36.66
CA ASP A 182 -6.56 25.77 -36.00
C ASP A 182 -5.99 24.35 -36.03
N TRP A 183 -5.50 23.95 -37.21
CA TRP A 183 -5.01 22.61 -37.47
C TRP A 183 -3.74 22.25 -36.70
N TYR A 184 -2.89 23.24 -36.38
CA TYR A 184 -1.70 23.01 -35.57
C TYR A 184 -2.10 22.54 -34.16
N LEU A 185 -3.02 23.26 -33.51
CA LEU A 185 -3.42 22.96 -32.14
C LEU A 185 -4.33 21.73 -32.08
N PHE A 186 -5.18 21.52 -33.09
CA PHE A 186 -5.86 20.25 -33.30
C PHE A 186 -4.89 19.06 -33.30
N THR A 187 -3.84 19.15 -34.13
CA THR A 187 -2.85 18.06 -34.30
C THR A 187 -2.10 17.79 -33.01
N VAL A 188 -1.66 18.84 -32.31
CA VAL A 188 -0.91 18.70 -31.06
C VAL A 188 -1.78 18.09 -29.95
N ILE A 189 -3.03 18.54 -29.78
CA ILE A 189 -3.94 17.98 -28.78
C ILE A 189 -4.24 16.51 -29.12
N LEU A 190 -4.54 16.20 -30.39
CA LEU A 190 -4.79 14.83 -30.83
C LEU A 190 -3.59 13.92 -30.58
N LEU A 191 -2.39 14.39 -30.93
CA LEU A 191 -1.16 13.64 -30.71
C LEU A 191 -0.92 13.38 -29.22
N GLY A 192 -1.21 14.36 -28.36
CA GLY A 192 -1.18 14.19 -26.91
C GLY A 192 -2.16 13.13 -26.40
N ILE A 193 -3.42 13.16 -26.86
CA ILE A 193 -4.43 12.15 -26.55
C ILE A 193 -3.94 10.74 -26.92
N VAL A 194 -3.41 10.59 -28.14
CA VAL A 194 -2.99 9.28 -28.67
C VAL A 194 -1.73 8.78 -27.97
N PHE A 195 -0.70 9.61 -27.84
CA PHE A 195 0.59 9.18 -27.30
C PHE A 195 0.50 8.93 -25.79
N HIS A 196 -0.23 9.76 -25.04
CA HIS A 196 -0.49 9.50 -23.63
C HIS A 196 -1.36 8.26 -23.42
N GLY A 197 -2.37 8.03 -24.28
CA GLY A 197 -3.20 6.84 -24.24
C GLY A 197 -2.39 5.56 -24.49
N ILE A 198 -1.53 5.56 -25.51
CA ILE A 198 -0.62 4.44 -25.80
C ILE A 198 0.34 4.21 -24.62
N ALA A 199 0.96 5.27 -24.09
CA ALA A 199 1.86 5.16 -22.95
C ALA A 199 1.14 4.55 -21.74
N THR A 200 -0.05 5.05 -21.41
CA THR A 200 -0.87 4.53 -20.30
C THR A 200 -1.26 3.07 -20.50
N LEU A 201 -1.53 2.64 -21.73
CA LEU A 201 -1.83 1.25 -22.05
C LEU A 201 -0.63 0.33 -21.87
N VAL A 202 0.52 0.71 -22.42
CA VAL A 202 1.75 -0.11 -22.35
C VAL A 202 2.23 -0.18 -20.90
N LEU A 203 2.26 0.96 -20.21
CA LEU A 203 2.65 1.02 -18.80
C LEU A 203 1.65 0.26 -17.93
N GLY A 204 0.37 0.56 -18.03
CA GLY A 204 -0.67 -0.14 -17.27
C GLY A 204 -0.87 -1.61 -17.65
N SER A 205 -0.18 -2.12 -18.68
CA SER A 205 -0.12 -3.56 -18.98
C SER A 205 0.84 -4.33 -18.06
N GLY A 206 1.66 -3.62 -17.29
CA GLY A 206 2.52 -4.20 -16.26
C GLY A 206 1.71 -5.06 -15.28
N LYS A 207 2.23 -6.25 -15.01
CA LYS A 207 1.67 -7.16 -14.01
C LYS A 207 2.37 -6.91 -12.70
N LEU A 208 1.65 -6.32 -11.75
CA LEU A 208 2.08 -6.21 -10.37
C LEU A 208 1.83 -7.56 -9.70
N LEU A 209 2.89 -8.13 -9.14
CA LEU A 209 2.91 -9.43 -8.47
C LEU A 209 3.36 -9.24 -7.03
N VAL A 210 2.89 -10.10 -6.14
CA VAL A 210 3.47 -10.30 -4.81
C VAL A 210 4.32 -11.56 -4.87
N THR A 211 5.57 -11.44 -4.47
CA THR A 211 6.54 -12.53 -4.42
C THR A 211 6.98 -12.75 -2.98
N HIS A 212 7.28 -13.98 -2.62
CA HIS A 212 7.71 -14.33 -1.26
C HIS A 212 8.58 -15.60 -1.27
N PRO A 213 9.40 -15.84 -0.23
CA PRO A 213 10.14 -17.08 -0.12
C PRO A 213 9.19 -18.27 0.13
N VAL A 214 9.45 -19.39 -0.55
CA VAL A 214 8.70 -20.64 -0.37
C VAL A 214 8.97 -21.21 1.02
N THR A 215 7.92 -21.61 1.72
CA THR A 215 8.02 -22.20 3.05
C THR A 215 8.61 -23.60 3.04
N ALA A 216 9.39 -23.93 4.07
CA ALA A 216 9.87 -25.30 4.26
C ALA A 216 8.71 -26.23 4.59
N LYS A 217 8.71 -27.44 4.01
CA LYS A 217 7.69 -28.45 4.31
C LYS A 217 7.76 -28.84 5.79
N GLY A 218 6.61 -28.82 6.46
CA GLY A 218 6.51 -29.12 7.89
C GLY A 218 6.96 -27.99 8.82
N ALA A 219 7.11 -26.76 8.30
CA ALA A 219 7.31 -25.59 9.15
C ALA A 219 6.14 -25.43 10.14
N PRO A 220 6.41 -25.03 11.40
CA PRO A 220 5.35 -24.71 12.35
C PRO A 220 4.53 -23.49 11.86
N PRO A 221 3.36 -23.20 12.46
CA PRO A 221 2.63 -21.97 12.19
C PRO A 221 3.52 -20.72 12.29
N GLY A 222 3.25 -19.73 11.43
CA GLY A 222 4.05 -18.52 11.33
C GLY A 222 3.74 -17.47 12.38
N ASP A 223 2.95 -17.82 13.39
CA ASP A 223 2.46 -16.90 14.42
C ASP A 223 3.60 -16.06 15.01
N GLY A 224 3.32 -14.78 15.23
CA GLY A 224 4.36 -13.86 15.71
C GLY A 224 3.86 -12.45 15.99
N LEU A 225 4.82 -11.58 16.29
CA LEU A 225 4.60 -10.22 16.73
C LEU A 225 5.32 -9.23 15.81
N LEU A 226 4.57 -8.33 15.19
CA LEU A 226 5.08 -7.13 14.51
C LEU A 226 5.10 -5.97 15.50
N MET A 227 6.19 -5.20 15.52
CA MET A 227 6.39 -4.10 16.47
C MET A 227 6.96 -2.85 15.81
N ARG A 228 6.33 -1.71 16.07
CA ARG A 228 6.84 -0.35 15.74
C ARG A 228 6.36 0.63 16.81
N ASP A 229 7.29 1.28 17.49
CA ASP A 229 7.07 2.47 18.33
C ASP A 229 5.70 2.57 19.06
N GLY A 230 5.40 1.58 19.91
CA GLY A 230 4.19 1.57 20.74
C GLY A 230 2.97 0.88 20.13
N GLU A 231 3.01 0.53 18.85
CA GLU A 231 2.04 -0.31 18.15
C GLU A 231 2.53 -1.75 18.10
N MET A 232 1.67 -2.69 18.48
CA MET A 232 1.94 -4.12 18.41
C MET A 232 0.85 -4.83 17.63
N VAL A 233 1.25 -5.63 16.65
CA VAL A 233 0.33 -6.45 15.86
C VAL A 233 0.71 -7.91 16.01
N ILE A 234 -0.17 -8.70 16.60
CA ILE A 234 -0.04 -10.15 16.66
C ILE A 234 -0.57 -10.70 15.34
N VAL A 235 0.30 -11.30 14.55
CA VAL A 235 -0.07 -11.94 13.28
C VAL A 235 -0.22 -13.44 13.54
N LEU A 236 -1.40 -13.98 13.25
CA LEU A 236 -1.73 -15.39 13.43
C LEU A 236 -2.03 -16.02 12.07
N GLY A 237 -1.40 -17.14 11.73
CA GLY A 237 -1.64 -17.82 10.47
C GLY A 237 -0.61 -18.90 10.13
N GLU A 238 -0.84 -19.56 9.01
CA GLU A 238 0.14 -20.50 8.45
C GLU A 238 1.44 -19.76 8.08
N GLU A 239 2.58 -20.46 8.17
CA GLU A 239 3.90 -19.91 7.85
C GLU A 239 3.94 -19.25 6.47
N ASN A 240 3.19 -19.78 5.51
CA ASN A 240 3.13 -19.23 4.15
C ASN A 240 2.47 -17.86 4.14
N ALA A 241 1.31 -17.71 4.80
CA ALA A 241 0.60 -16.45 4.90
C ALA A 241 1.43 -15.39 5.65
N VAL A 242 2.08 -15.79 6.74
CA VAL A 242 2.93 -14.85 7.50
C VAL A 242 4.20 -14.48 6.74
N ASN A 243 4.79 -15.39 5.96
CA ASN A 243 5.92 -15.06 5.09
C ASN A 243 5.55 -14.09 3.97
N ILE A 244 4.33 -14.14 3.42
CA ILE A 244 3.84 -13.11 2.50
C ILE A 244 3.86 -11.75 3.18
N VAL A 245 3.37 -11.65 4.41
CA VAL A 245 3.36 -10.36 5.15
C VAL A 245 4.77 -9.88 5.48
N THR A 246 5.59 -10.75 6.06
CA THR A 246 6.87 -10.37 6.69
C THR A 246 8.02 -10.28 5.70
N ARG A 247 8.03 -11.15 4.69
CA ARG A 247 9.12 -11.31 3.71
C ARG A 247 8.67 -11.13 2.27
N GLY A 248 7.39 -10.86 2.03
CA GLY A 248 6.89 -10.63 0.69
C GLY A 248 7.30 -9.26 0.16
N ALA A 249 7.47 -9.20 -1.16
CA ALA A 249 7.83 -8.01 -1.90
C ALA A 249 6.98 -7.90 -3.16
N TYR A 250 6.64 -6.67 -3.54
CA TYR A 250 6.04 -6.42 -4.84
C TYR A 250 7.08 -6.59 -5.95
N ALA A 251 6.65 -7.15 -7.07
CA ALA A 251 7.44 -7.24 -8.29
C ALA A 251 6.59 -6.74 -9.46
N LEU A 252 7.14 -5.87 -10.30
CA LEU A 252 6.44 -5.33 -11.46
C LEU A 252 7.06 -5.86 -12.75
N THR A 253 6.27 -6.62 -13.50
CA THR A 253 6.72 -7.28 -14.73
C THR A 253 5.99 -6.74 -15.95
N PHE A 254 6.75 -6.28 -16.94
CA PHE A 254 6.24 -5.85 -18.24
C PHE A 254 6.46 -6.95 -19.28
N TRP A 255 5.76 -6.84 -20.42
CA TRP A 255 5.81 -7.85 -21.48
C TRP A 255 7.19 -8.01 -22.10
N SER A 256 7.93 -6.92 -22.29
CA SER A 256 9.27 -6.95 -22.90
C SER A 256 10.44 -7.20 -21.91
N LYS A 257 10.16 -7.81 -20.74
CA LYS A 257 11.21 -8.25 -19.81
C LYS A 257 12.21 -9.15 -20.55
N PRO A 258 13.55 -9.00 -20.36
CA PRO A 258 14.23 -8.11 -19.40
C PRO A 258 14.65 -6.74 -19.96
N ARG A 259 14.31 -6.41 -21.21
CA ARG A 259 14.84 -5.22 -21.90
C ARG A 259 13.99 -3.96 -21.71
N TYR A 260 12.68 -4.11 -21.50
CA TYR A 260 11.75 -2.98 -21.33
C TYR A 260 11.71 -2.04 -22.55
N ASP A 261 11.90 -2.59 -23.76
CA ASP A 261 12.04 -1.82 -25.00
C ASP A 261 10.71 -1.17 -25.44
N ASP A 262 9.57 -1.79 -25.12
CA ASP A 262 8.22 -1.23 -25.33
C ASP A 262 7.99 0.05 -24.52
N VAL A 263 8.41 0.05 -23.25
CA VAL A 263 8.41 1.22 -22.37
C VAL A 263 9.34 2.31 -22.92
N GLY A 264 10.50 1.92 -23.47
CA GLY A 264 11.43 2.86 -24.12
C GLY A 264 10.82 3.55 -25.34
N LEU A 265 10.08 2.80 -26.17
CA LEU A 265 9.35 3.38 -27.30
C LEU A 265 8.27 4.37 -26.83
N CYS A 266 7.54 4.06 -25.76
CA CYS A 266 6.55 4.98 -25.20
C CYS A 266 7.19 6.26 -24.67
N ALA A 267 8.33 6.16 -23.97
CA ALA A 267 9.09 7.31 -23.52
C ALA A 267 9.56 8.19 -24.70
N LEU A 268 9.99 7.58 -25.81
CA LEU A 268 10.34 8.30 -27.03
C LEU A 268 9.14 8.99 -27.68
N LEU A 269 7.98 8.33 -27.73
CA LEU A 269 6.75 8.95 -28.23
C LEU A 269 6.37 10.18 -27.40
N LEU A 270 6.37 10.06 -26.07
CA LEU A 270 6.11 11.18 -25.15
C LEU A 270 7.13 12.32 -25.31
N MET A 271 8.40 12.00 -25.50
CA MET A 271 9.44 12.99 -25.81
C MET A 271 9.17 13.69 -27.16
N GLY A 272 8.77 12.93 -28.17
CA GLY A 272 8.38 13.45 -29.48
C GLY A 272 7.14 14.35 -29.40
N GLN A 273 6.15 13.98 -28.59
CA GLN A 273 4.99 14.84 -28.29
C GLN A 273 5.44 16.17 -27.69
N PHE A 274 6.31 16.14 -26.69
CA PHE A 274 6.80 17.36 -26.05
C PHE A 274 7.51 18.27 -27.06
N VAL A 275 8.39 17.73 -27.90
CA VAL A 275 9.05 18.51 -28.97
C VAL A 275 8.03 19.08 -29.96
N ALA A 276 7.04 18.31 -30.37
CA ALA A 276 5.97 18.78 -31.24
C ALA A 276 5.16 19.91 -30.60
N GLN A 277 4.86 19.82 -29.31
CA GLN A 277 4.19 20.89 -28.55
C GLN A 277 5.01 22.18 -28.56
N LEU A 278 6.32 22.11 -28.31
CA LEU A 278 7.19 23.30 -28.34
C LEU A 278 7.23 24.00 -29.70
N LEU A 279 7.19 23.23 -30.79
CA LEU A 279 7.33 23.78 -32.14
C LEU A 279 5.99 24.26 -32.72
N LEU A 280 4.91 23.51 -32.51
CA LEU A 280 3.63 23.72 -33.20
C LEU A 280 2.65 24.60 -32.41
N VAL A 281 2.70 24.61 -31.07
CA VAL A 281 1.78 25.43 -30.27
C VAL A 281 1.96 26.93 -30.50
N PRO A 282 3.19 27.48 -30.61
CA PRO A 282 3.37 28.90 -30.94
C PRO A 282 2.84 29.30 -32.32
N GLN A 283 2.68 28.34 -33.24
CA GLN A 283 2.14 28.58 -34.58
C GLN A 283 0.61 28.66 -34.62
N GLY A 284 -0.05 28.33 -33.50
CA GLY A 284 -1.51 28.41 -33.38
C GLY A 284 -2.05 29.81 -33.25
N THR A 285 -3.35 29.91 -33.44
CA THR A 285 -4.10 31.10 -33.07
C THR A 285 -4.18 31.23 -31.56
N LEU A 286 -4.37 32.46 -31.05
CA LEU A 286 -4.56 32.67 -29.61
C LEU A 286 -5.73 31.84 -29.05
N PHE A 287 -6.82 31.72 -29.81
CA PHE A 287 -7.96 30.90 -29.43
C PHE A 287 -7.57 29.42 -29.28
N GLY A 288 -6.83 28.85 -30.24
CA GLY A 288 -6.32 27.49 -30.17
C GLY A 288 -5.35 27.28 -29.01
N GLN A 289 -4.46 28.26 -28.74
CA GLN A 289 -3.55 28.23 -27.60
C GLN A 289 -4.30 28.19 -26.27
N VAL A 290 -5.38 28.97 -26.12
CA VAL A 290 -6.26 28.93 -24.94
C VAL A 290 -6.92 27.56 -24.80
N LEU A 291 -7.47 27.00 -25.88
CA LEU A 291 -8.07 25.66 -25.85
C LEU A 291 -7.06 24.58 -25.48
N TYR A 292 -5.82 24.69 -25.96
CA TYR A 292 -4.74 23.79 -25.57
C TYR A 292 -4.43 23.90 -24.08
N LEU A 293 -4.32 25.11 -23.53
CA LEU A 293 -4.12 25.28 -22.09
C LEU A 293 -5.29 24.74 -21.25
N VAL A 294 -6.53 24.94 -21.70
CA VAL A 294 -7.71 24.36 -21.03
C VAL A 294 -7.61 22.84 -21.04
N SER A 295 -7.19 22.24 -22.17
CA SER A 295 -7.01 20.78 -22.27
C SER A 295 -6.00 20.26 -21.24
N LEU A 296 -4.89 20.97 -21.04
CA LEU A 296 -3.88 20.65 -20.04
C LEU A 296 -4.38 20.88 -18.60
N ALA A 297 -5.08 21.99 -18.35
CA ALA A 297 -5.59 22.31 -17.02
C ALA A 297 -6.61 21.28 -16.52
N VAL A 298 -7.49 20.78 -17.41
CA VAL A 298 -8.44 19.72 -17.06
C VAL A 298 -7.72 18.41 -16.77
N SER A 299 -6.74 18.03 -17.60
CA SER A 299 -5.92 16.83 -17.39
C SER A 299 -5.10 16.92 -16.10
N TRP A 300 -4.47 18.07 -15.83
CA TRP A 300 -3.74 18.35 -14.60
C TRP A 300 -4.65 18.21 -13.38
N GLY A 301 -5.85 18.83 -13.40
CA GLY A 301 -6.79 18.72 -12.28
C GLY A 301 -7.19 17.28 -11.97
N TYR A 302 -7.34 16.45 -13.00
CA TYR A 302 -7.57 15.01 -12.84
C TYR A 302 -6.35 14.29 -12.27
N ASN A 303 -5.15 14.51 -12.82
CA ASN A 303 -3.93 13.88 -12.32
C ASN A 303 -3.60 14.31 -10.88
N SER A 304 -3.84 15.57 -10.52
CA SER A 304 -3.76 16.07 -9.16
C SER A 304 -4.75 15.37 -8.22
N PHE A 305 -6.00 15.13 -8.64
CA PHE A 305 -6.97 14.34 -7.87
C PHE A 305 -6.52 12.89 -7.65
N LEU A 306 -5.77 12.31 -8.58
CA LEU A 306 -5.25 10.94 -8.43
C LEU A 306 -3.99 10.91 -7.57
N SER A 307 -3.11 11.89 -7.76
CA SER A 307 -1.89 12.09 -6.99
C SER A 307 -2.20 12.40 -5.52
N SER A 308 -3.32 13.09 -5.25
CA SER A 308 -3.76 13.37 -3.88
C SER A 308 -4.22 12.13 -3.10
N LYS A 309 -4.37 10.98 -3.75
CA LYS A 309 -4.70 9.73 -3.07
C LYS A 309 -3.43 9.05 -2.60
N GLU A 310 -3.37 8.73 -1.32
CA GLU A 310 -2.22 8.05 -0.74
C GLU A 310 -2.09 6.64 -1.33
N LEU A 311 -0.96 6.38 -2.01
CA LEU A 311 -0.67 5.08 -2.62
C LEU A 311 -0.69 3.97 -1.56
N ASP A 312 -0.13 4.24 -0.38
CA ASP A 312 -0.12 3.31 0.76
C ASP A 312 -1.52 2.93 1.21
N GLU A 313 -2.45 3.89 1.29
CA GLU A 313 -3.81 3.59 1.68
C GLU A 313 -4.49 2.70 0.64
N ILE A 314 -4.27 2.96 -0.64
CA ILE A 314 -4.81 2.14 -1.74
C ILE A 314 -4.21 0.74 -1.71
N GLU A 315 -2.90 0.61 -1.52
CA GLU A 315 -2.20 -0.68 -1.44
C GLU A 315 -2.63 -1.47 -0.20
N ALA A 316 -2.71 -0.81 0.96
CA ALA A 316 -3.15 -1.41 2.21
C ALA A 316 -4.63 -1.83 2.13
N ASP A 317 -5.49 -1.00 1.53
CA ASP A 317 -6.88 -1.34 1.31
C ASP A 317 -7.04 -2.46 0.29
N ALA A 318 -6.27 -2.49 -0.78
CA ALA A 318 -6.27 -3.59 -1.73
C ALA A 318 -5.85 -4.91 -1.05
N LEU A 319 -4.83 -4.88 -0.20
CA LEU A 319 -4.35 -6.03 0.58
C LEU A 319 -5.37 -6.48 1.64
N TYR A 320 -6.07 -5.55 2.28
CA TYR A 320 -7.03 -5.84 3.35
C TYR A 320 -8.44 -6.23 2.83
N THR A 321 -8.96 -5.52 1.82
CA THR A 321 -10.34 -5.63 1.32
C THR A 321 -10.57 -6.88 0.46
N LEU A 322 -9.54 -7.40 -0.21
CA LEU A 322 -9.63 -8.74 -0.83
C LEU A 322 -9.67 -9.88 0.22
N GLY A 323 -9.41 -9.55 1.49
CA GLY A 323 -9.59 -10.45 2.63
C GLY A 323 -11.05 -10.74 2.97
N GLN A 324 -11.93 -9.76 2.82
CA GLN A 324 -13.26 -9.77 3.46
C GLN A 324 -14.46 -9.94 2.52
N HIS A 325 -14.30 -9.71 1.21
CA HIS A 325 -15.37 -9.87 0.24
C HIS A 325 -15.00 -10.87 -0.85
N GLN A 326 -15.67 -12.04 -0.90
CA GLN A 326 -16.49 -12.37 -2.07
C GLN A 326 -17.31 -13.67 -1.96
N ASN A 327 -18.62 -13.49 -2.14
CA ASN A 327 -19.60 -14.44 -2.66
C ASN A 327 -19.13 -15.09 -3.98
N GLY A 328 -18.32 -16.15 -3.91
CA GLY A 328 -18.14 -17.13 -4.98
C GLY A 328 -17.38 -16.69 -6.24
N LEU A 329 -16.87 -15.46 -6.33
CA LEU A 329 -15.90 -15.09 -7.37
C LEU A 329 -14.48 -15.24 -6.83
N ILE A 330 -13.74 -16.20 -7.40
CA ILE A 330 -12.35 -16.49 -7.07
C ILE A 330 -11.50 -15.30 -7.51
N THR A 331 -11.30 -14.30 -6.63
CA THR A 331 -10.15 -13.42 -6.75
C THR A 331 -8.97 -14.10 -6.07
N SER A 332 -7.97 -14.43 -6.87
CA SER A 332 -6.69 -15.05 -6.50
C SER A 332 -5.81 -14.10 -5.66
N ALA A 333 -6.31 -13.65 -4.51
CA ALA A 333 -5.55 -12.83 -3.59
C ALA A 333 -4.53 -13.72 -2.83
N PRO A 334 -3.24 -13.34 -2.79
CA PRO A 334 -2.20 -14.11 -2.10
C PRO A 334 -2.48 -14.31 -0.60
N LEU A 335 -3.06 -13.26 0.00
CA LEU A 335 -3.21 -13.08 1.42
C LEU A 335 -4.66 -12.68 1.71
N ARG A 336 -5.28 -13.40 2.65
CA ARG A 336 -6.62 -13.12 3.15
C ARG A 336 -6.51 -12.72 4.61
N VAL A 337 -7.00 -11.53 4.96
CA VAL A 337 -7.16 -11.12 6.36
C VAL A 337 -8.54 -11.59 6.82
N ASP A 338 -8.57 -12.66 7.61
CA ASP A 338 -9.81 -13.28 8.06
C ASP A 338 -10.50 -12.44 9.15
N SER A 339 -9.70 -11.89 10.06
CA SER A 339 -10.19 -11.06 11.17
C SER A 339 -9.08 -10.13 11.65
N ALA A 340 -9.45 -8.91 12.00
CA ALA A 340 -8.61 -8.01 12.79
C ALA A 340 -9.41 -7.52 13.99
N THR A 341 -8.83 -7.57 15.18
CA THR A 341 -9.46 -7.07 16.41
C THR A 341 -8.46 -6.25 17.19
N LYS A 342 -8.82 -5.00 17.49
CA LYS A 342 -7.94 -4.03 18.13
C LYS A 342 -8.30 -3.82 19.58
N PHE A 343 -7.30 -3.97 20.44
CA PHE A 343 -7.38 -3.83 21.88
C PHE A 343 -6.59 -2.61 22.32
N GLN A 344 -7.13 -1.88 23.30
CA GLN A 344 -6.40 -0.86 24.02
C GLN A 344 -6.16 -1.34 25.45
N LEU A 345 -4.89 -1.55 25.77
CA LEU A 345 -4.42 -2.09 27.04
C LEU A 345 -3.76 -0.98 27.87
N PRO A 346 -4.06 -0.88 29.18
CA PRO A 346 -3.72 0.31 29.97
C PRO A 346 -2.26 0.34 30.44
N THR A 347 -1.56 -0.80 30.42
CA THR A 347 -0.17 -0.95 30.88
C THR A 347 0.65 -1.88 30.01
N ARG A 348 1.97 -1.66 29.94
CA ARG A 348 2.91 -2.56 29.24
C ARG A 348 2.91 -3.99 29.80
N THR A 349 2.62 -4.16 31.09
CA THR A 349 2.47 -5.47 31.74
C THR A 349 1.17 -6.17 31.33
N SER A 350 0.07 -5.44 31.19
CA SER A 350 -1.17 -5.98 30.62
C SER A 350 -0.97 -6.40 29.15
N VAL A 351 -0.23 -5.63 28.35
CA VAL A 351 0.15 -5.99 26.97
C VAL A 351 0.95 -7.28 26.92
N ALA A 352 1.99 -7.40 27.75
CA ALA A 352 2.84 -8.57 27.80
C ALA A 352 2.05 -9.83 28.22
N ALA A 353 1.18 -9.72 29.22
CA ALA A 353 0.30 -10.80 29.63
C ALA A 353 -0.71 -11.17 28.53
N PHE A 354 -1.30 -10.18 27.85
CA PHE A 354 -2.26 -10.40 26.77
C PHE A 354 -1.63 -11.14 25.58
N ILE A 355 -0.47 -10.68 25.09
CA ILE A 355 0.30 -11.34 24.02
C ILE A 355 0.62 -12.78 24.40
N TYR A 356 1.03 -13.01 25.64
CA TYR A 356 1.31 -14.35 26.13
C TYR A 356 0.09 -15.27 26.05
N TYR A 357 -1.09 -14.84 26.51
CA TYR A 357 -2.28 -15.69 26.46
C TYR A 357 -2.74 -15.98 25.03
N VAL A 358 -2.72 -14.97 24.15
CA VAL A 358 -3.04 -15.13 22.74
C VAL A 358 -2.15 -16.20 22.10
N LEU A 359 -0.85 -16.12 22.33
CA LEU A 359 0.11 -16.98 21.66
C LEU A 359 0.30 -18.34 22.34
N ARG A 360 0.12 -18.45 23.66
CA ARG A 360 0.12 -19.73 24.39
C ARG A 360 -0.95 -20.69 23.88
N SER A 361 -2.07 -20.14 23.39
CA SER A 361 -3.11 -20.97 22.76
C SER A 361 -2.66 -21.66 21.47
N ARG A 362 -1.54 -21.20 20.89
CA ARG A 362 -1.02 -21.61 19.58
C ARG A 362 0.31 -22.34 19.65
N SER A 363 1.08 -22.20 20.72
CA SER A 363 2.40 -22.79 20.84
C SER A 363 2.71 -23.30 22.26
N GLN A 364 3.93 -23.80 22.45
CA GLN A 364 4.37 -24.24 23.77
C GLN A 364 4.51 -23.05 24.74
N PRO A 365 4.11 -23.18 26.03
CA PRO A 365 4.15 -22.08 26.99
C PRO A 365 5.52 -21.40 27.13
N GLU A 366 6.61 -22.16 26.94
CA GLU A 366 7.99 -21.69 27.02
C GLU A 366 8.32 -20.71 25.89
N GLU A 367 7.86 -20.98 24.67
CA GLU A 367 8.03 -20.09 23.50
C GLU A 367 7.28 -18.77 23.71
N SER A 368 6.05 -18.83 24.22
CA SER A 368 5.26 -17.63 24.51
C SER A 368 5.88 -16.77 25.62
N LEU A 369 6.58 -17.39 26.58
CA LEU A 369 7.30 -16.69 27.64
C LEU A 369 8.50 -15.89 27.11
N GLU A 370 9.20 -16.38 26.10
CA GLU A 370 10.31 -15.64 25.46
C GLU A 370 9.81 -14.35 24.80
N LEU A 371 8.66 -14.37 24.13
CA LEU A 371 8.04 -13.16 23.58
C LEU A 371 7.63 -12.17 24.67
N MET A 372 7.12 -12.68 25.80
CA MET A 372 6.80 -11.84 26.95
C MET A 372 8.05 -11.11 27.48
N LYS A 373 9.22 -11.75 27.49
CA LYS A 373 10.50 -11.10 27.86
C LYS A 373 10.88 -10.00 26.87
N TYR A 374 10.57 -10.15 25.59
CA TYR A 374 10.82 -9.10 24.61
C TYR A 374 10.00 -7.83 24.92
N VAL A 375 8.74 -8.02 25.32
CA VAL A 375 7.87 -6.91 25.74
C VAL A 375 8.30 -6.35 27.10
N VAL A 376 8.70 -7.19 28.07
CA VAL A 376 9.14 -6.76 29.40
C VAL A 376 10.51 -7.40 29.72
N PRO A 377 11.62 -6.71 29.39
CA PRO A 377 12.98 -7.30 29.42
C PRO A 377 13.61 -7.37 30.81
N ASN A 378 12.89 -6.97 31.87
CA ASN A 378 13.44 -6.93 33.21
C ASN A 378 13.65 -8.35 33.77
N GLU A 379 14.84 -8.64 34.31
CA GLU A 379 15.25 -9.96 34.80
C GLU A 379 15.44 -10.05 36.32
N THR A 380 14.86 -9.11 37.08
CA THR A 380 14.91 -9.17 38.55
C THR A 380 14.06 -10.33 39.10
N ALA A 381 14.29 -10.72 40.36
CA ALA A 381 13.54 -11.79 41.01
C ALA A 381 12.03 -11.57 40.96
N LEU A 382 11.58 -10.33 41.19
CA LEU A 382 10.19 -9.90 41.06
C LEU A 382 9.61 -10.21 39.67
N TRP A 383 10.31 -9.83 38.60
CA TRP A 383 9.80 -10.00 37.23
C TRP A 383 9.80 -11.46 36.80
N LYS A 384 10.77 -12.26 37.26
CA LYS A 384 10.78 -13.71 37.07
C LYS A 384 9.60 -14.37 37.77
N GLU A 385 9.32 -13.96 39.00
CA GLU A 385 8.16 -14.46 39.76
C GLU A 385 6.84 -14.05 39.12
N TRP A 386 6.71 -12.79 38.66
CA TRP A 386 5.54 -12.33 37.93
C TRP A 386 5.29 -13.17 36.67
N ARG A 387 6.30 -13.36 35.81
CA ARG A 387 6.18 -14.21 34.61
C ARG A 387 5.76 -15.63 34.95
N ARG A 388 6.37 -16.23 35.99
CA ARG A 388 6.03 -17.57 36.47
C ARG A 388 4.57 -17.67 36.91
N ARG A 389 4.07 -16.67 37.63
CA ARG A 389 2.67 -16.62 38.10
C ARG A 389 1.68 -16.37 36.98
N VAL A 390 2.00 -15.50 36.02
CA VAL A 390 1.20 -15.31 34.81
C VAL A 390 1.10 -16.62 34.02
N ALA A 391 2.23 -17.32 33.81
CA ALA A 391 2.21 -18.62 33.13
C ALA A 391 1.41 -19.70 33.87
N ALA A 392 1.43 -19.67 35.20
CA ALA A 392 0.65 -20.58 36.04
C ALA A 392 -0.80 -20.13 36.27
N GLU A 393 -1.21 -18.98 35.74
CA GLU A 393 -2.53 -18.35 35.96
C GLU A 393 -2.86 -18.11 37.44
N ARG A 394 -1.83 -17.87 38.25
CA ARG A 394 -1.94 -17.61 39.70
C ARG A 394 -1.88 -16.13 39.99
N PHE A 395 -3.00 -15.45 39.80
CA PHE A 395 -3.12 -14.00 40.02
C PHE A 395 -3.32 -13.60 41.47
N TYR A 396 -3.64 -14.57 42.33
CA TYR A 396 -3.80 -14.36 43.76
C TYR A 396 -2.60 -14.98 44.51
N PRO A 397 -2.12 -14.33 45.57
CA PRO A 397 -0.97 -14.75 46.33
C PRO A 397 -1.27 -16.00 47.15
N GLU A 398 -0.36 -16.95 47.05
CA GLU A 398 -0.12 -18.01 48.01
C GLU A 398 1.38 -17.93 48.34
N GLY A 399 1.72 -17.81 49.63
CA GLY A 399 3.10 -17.77 50.14
C GLY A 399 3.78 -16.38 50.13
N LYS A 400 4.67 -16.15 51.10
CA LYS A 400 5.53 -14.96 51.24
C LYS A 400 6.99 -15.33 51.02
N GLU A 401 7.46 -15.30 49.78
CA GLU A 401 8.86 -15.57 49.40
C GLU A 401 9.66 -14.29 49.01
N ILE A 402 9.00 -13.15 48.83
CA ILE A 402 9.60 -11.86 48.42
C ILE A 402 9.52 -10.81 49.58
N GLY A 403 10.26 -9.69 49.52
CA GLY A 403 10.16 -8.59 50.50
C GLY A 403 8.80 -7.87 50.47
N ASN A 404 8.38 -7.24 51.58
CA ASN A 404 7.03 -6.67 51.73
C ASN A 404 6.65 -5.62 50.66
N ASP A 405 7.58 -4.73 50.26
CA ASP A 405 7.30 -3.68 49.27
C ASP A 405 7.27 -4.22 47.83
N GLU A 406 8.16 -5.16 47.53
CA GLU A 406 8.17 -5.89 46.25
C GLU A 406 6.92 -6.76 46.09
N TRP A 407 6.38 -7.31 47.19
CA TRP A 407 5.09 -8.00 47.21
C TRP A 407 3.92 -7.10 46.84
N ALA A 408 3.86 -5.90 47.41
CA ALA A 408 2.80 -4.95 47.10
C ALA A 408 2.85 -4.55 45.62
N PHE A 409 4.05 -4.39 45.06
CA PHE A 409 4.20 -4.11 43.64
C PHE A 409 3.85 -5.33 42.77
N LEU A 410 4.26 -6.55 43.14
CA LEU A 410 3.90 -7.78 42.43
C LEU A 410 2.37 -7.93 42.31
N TRP A 411 1.64 -7.62 43.39
CA TRP A 411 0.18 -7.67 43.40
C TRP A 411 -0.42 -6.82 42.28
N VAL A 412 0.03 -5.57 42.16
CA VAL A 412 -0.44 -4.66 41.11
C VAL A 412 -0.17 -5.22 39.70
N LEU A 413 1.00 -5.83 39.49
CA LEU A 413 1.34 -6.44 38.21
C LEU A 413 0.50 -7.68 37.87
N LEU A 414 0.10 -8.46 38.89
CA LEU A 414 -0.77 -9.62 38.72
C LEU A 414 -2.22 -9.21 38.45
N GLU A 415 -2.69 -8.11 39.04
CA GLU A 415 -3.99 -7.54 38.74
C GLU A 415 -4.08 -7.08 37.27
N ASP A 416 -3.05 -6.39 36.77
CA ASP A 416 -2.94 -6.02 35.35
C ASP A 416 -3.01 -7.27 34.44
N ALA A 417 -2.36 -8.38 34.84
CA ALA A 417 -2.34 -9.62 34.08
C ALA A 417 -3.67 -10.39 34.14
N ALA A 418 -4.40 -10.32 35.26
CA ALA A 418 -5.73 -10.91 35.40
C ALA A 418 -6.75 -10.21 34.49
N GLN A 419 -6.70 -8.87 34.42
CA GLN A 419 -7.51 -8.07 33.51
C GLN A 419 -7.21 -8.40 32.03
N ALA A 420 -5.92 -8.52 31.68
CA ALA A 420 -5.50 -8.95 30.35
C ALA A 420 -6.00 -10.36 30.00
N LYS A 421 -5.95 -11.31 30.94
CA LYS A 421 -6.53 -12.65 30.75
C LYS A 421 -8.04 -12.58 30.52
N GLY A 422 -8.76 -11.80 31.30
CA GLY A 422 -10.21 -11.63 31.13
C GLY A 422 -10.58 -11.07 29.75
N ALA A 423 -9.81 -10.11 29.24
CA ALA A 423 -9.97 -9.59 27.88
C ALA A 423 -9.71 -10.64 26.79
N TYR A 424 -8.69 -11.47 26.99
CA TYR A 424 -8.40 -12.61 26.11
C TYR A 424 -9.51 -13.67 26.15
N ASP A 425 -10.01 -14.01 27.33
CA ASP A 425 -11.09 -14.99 27.49
C ASP A 425 -12.41 -14.49 26.84
N ASP A 426 -12.69 -13.18 26.86
CA ASP A 426 -13.81 -12.58 26.13
C ASP A 426 -13.59 -12.61 24.61
N TYR A 427 -12.38 -12.31 24.14
CA TYR A 427 -12.02 -12.44 22.73
C TYR A 427 -12.23 -13.88 22.21
N GLU A 428 -11.70 -14.88 22.92
CA GLU A 428 -11.84 -16.29 22.54
C GLU A 428 -13.30 -16.76 22.56
N ARG A 429 -14.10 -16.26 23.52
CA ARG A 429 -15.53 -16.56 23.58
C ARG A 429 -16.26 -16.03 22.36
N ARG A 430 -16.08 -14.74 22.03
CA ARG A 430 -16.67 -14.14 20.82
C ARG A 430 -16.22 -14.88 19.57
N ARG A 431 -14.92 -15.18 19.46
CA ARG A 431 -14.36 -15.95 18.34
C ARG A 431 -15.09 -17.28 18.14
N LYS A 432 -15.33 -18.04 19.21
CA LYS A 432 -16.05 -19.33 19.14
C LYS A 432 -17.52 -19.15 18.77
N GLU A 433 -18.19 -18.15 19.35
CA GLU A 433 -19.58 -17.82 19.04
C GLU A 433 -19.75 -17.48 17.55
N TYR A 434 -18.93 -16.57 17.00
CA TYR A 434 -18.99 -16.16 15.59
C TYR A 434 -18.45 -17.20 14.61
N GLY A 435 -17.47 -18.02 15.01
CA GLY A 435 -16.95 -19.11 14.19
C GLY A 435 -17.99 -20.22 13.94
N SER A 436 -18.80 -20.55 14.95
CA SER A 436 -19.84 -21.59 14.83
C SER A 436 -20.99 -21.20 13.86
N THR A 437 -21.21 -19.91 13.65
CA THR A 437 -22.25 -19.39 12.76
C THR A 437 -21.85 -19.40 11.28
N LEU A 438 -20.55 -19.45 10.99
CA LEU A 438 -20.01 -19.52 9.62
C LEU A 438 -19.87 -20.96 9.11
N ASP A 439 -19.77 -21.94 10.00
CA ASP A 439 -19.74 -23.37 9.65
C ASP A 439 -21.14 -24.02 9.50
N SER A 440 -22.21 -23.27 9.83
CA SER A 440 -23.61 -23.73 9.81
C SER A 440 -24.47 -23.16 8.68
N VAL A 441 -23.86 -22.41 7.75
CA VAL A 441 -24.44 -21.88 6.51
C VAL A 441 -23.64 -22.40 5.33
#